data_AF-A0A9Q9B9H2-F1
#
_entry.id   AF-A0A9Q9B9H2-F1
#
_cell.length_a   1.000
_cell.length_b   1.000
_cell.length_c   1.000
_cell.angle_alpha   90.00
_cell.angle_beta   90.00
_cell.angle_gamma   90.00
#
_symmetry.space_group_name_H-M   'P 1'
#
loop_
_entity.id
_entity.type
_entity.pdbx_description
1 polymer ?
#
loop_
_entity_poly.entity_id
_entity_poly.type
_entity_poly.pdbx_seq_one_letter_code
_entity_poly.pdbx_strand_id
1 'polypeptide(L)'
;MEITELEKQVLKQEYPQVSLSDDLDIERYFELRKTGHLNEALLLYNGKLKRKYPDDSMRYELMSSYRQRSHRFQELLTANLIQLAQKTIMQIKQVIGFITERTANLDTNDVYNVVQECEKIVSAVSSDRFASISFTEKYARYADIIGFKQAAMKKSAELIRLYVTDTLSSVKAYRDEQAEILSRQKRERAAYKPPKTFDFSKIVFTKEQIDAIIISPDIKRVEDQVIAYTLKYWPVYADGGFENIVLLYSRKYKTNNFNIFQAVKIGRFRSWKDEEILQAVLLNLVNGYYYSISGDLYLQREWARVKLSIEPVKKEAELSDTAPDKEAPLKEKAKPKKEKKTPNKKAEKKSLKKVSKNSEAAGQKDNIAQNKETVQYKKAEEVKKSEIKKENLTEAKKEDPILSSYFERPKLETNPSGSISEMIKTMRGDKYQIHKGLFFEGIRPSIRKVLERSAVQKISMFGNEQNDAENFIYDFFDENYDNPYQNWGISDERVQVLKLGFDVKTLEPIIEDWIKGLKF
;
A
#
# COMPACT_ATOMS: atom_id res chain seq x y z
N MET A 1 38.20 37.35 16.59
CA MET A 1 37.46 36.95 15.36
C MET A 1 36.34 37.94 15.17
N GLU A 2 35.98 38.27 13.93
CA GLU A 2 34.85 39.15 13.64
C GLU A 2 33.72 38.35 12.98
N ILE A 3 32.48 38.69 13.30
CA ILE A 3 31.29 38.08 12.71
C ILE A 3 31.02 38.71 11.34
N THR A 4 30.82 37.89 10.31
CA THR A 4 30.63 38.37 8.92
C THR A 4 29.26 39.02 8.72
N GLU A 5 29.11 39.91 7.73
CA GLU A 5 27.80 40.52 7.42
C GLU A 5 26.71 39.48 7.11
N LEU A 6 27.07 38.37 6.46
CA LEU A 6 26.15 37.26 6.19
C LEU A 6 25.66 36.63 7.50
N GLU A 7 26.56 36.33 8.44
CA GLU A 7 26.21 35.80 9.76
C GLU A 7 25.37 36.81 10.57
N LYS A 8 25.69 38.12 10.53
CA LYS A 8 24.87 39.19 11.14
C LYS A 8 23.45 39.23 10.56
N GLN A 9 23.31 39.12 9.24
CA GLN A 9 22.00 39.14 8.57
C GLN A 9 21.15 37.91 8.94
N VAL A 10 21.73 36.71 8.89
CA VAL A 10 21.02 35.47 9.27
C VAL A 10 20.60 35.49 10.74
N LEU A 11 21.48 35.93 11.66
CA LEU A 11 21.12 36.08 13.08
C LEU A 11 20.00 37.10 13.30
N LYS A 12 20.06 38.28 12.67
CA LYS A 12 19.00 39.30 12.78
C LYS A 12 17.65 38.83 12.25
N GLN A 13 17.62 37.94 11.24
CA GLN A 13 16.39 37.47 10.62
C GLN A 13 15.75 36.27 11.34
N GLU A 14 16.54 35.38 11.96
CA GLU A 14 16.00 34.28 12.78
C GLU A 14 15.87 34.61 14.28
N TYR A 15 16.67 35.55 14.79
CA TYR A 15 16.69 35.97 16.19
C TYR A 15 16.73 37.51 16.35
N PRO A 16 15.70 38.27 15.94
CA PRO A 16 15.68 39.74 16.01
C PRO A 16 16.02 40.33 17.40
N GLN A 17 15.67 39.60 18.45
CA GLN A 17 15.91 39.92 19.86
C GLN A 17 17.35 39.65 20.36
N VAL A 18 18.27 39.16 19.52
CA VAL A 18 19.68 38.95 19.89
C VAL A 18 20.51 40.17 19.52
N SER A 19 21.00 40.89 20.55
CA SER A 19 22.05 41.89 20.36
C SER A 19 23.37 41.21 19.97
N LEU A 20 24.17 41.93 19.18
CA LEU A 20 25.48 41.48 18.70
C LEU A 20 26.65 41.91 19.60
N SER A 21 26.41 42.83 20.53
CA SER A 21 27.41 43.36 21.47
C SER A 21 27.20 42.91 22.91
N ASP A 22 25.95 42.70 23.33
CA ASP A 22 25.60 42.56 24.76
C ASP A 22 24.53 41.51 24.99
N ASP A 23 24.38 41.04 26.23
CA ASP A 23 23.36 40.07 26.59
C ASP A 23 22.54 40.53 27.80
N LEU A 24 21.36 41.09 27.52
CA LEU A 24 20.41 41.57 28.51
C LEU A 24 20.00 40.49 29.55
N ASP A 25 20.04 39.20 29.19
CA ASP A 25 19.77 38.13 30.16
C ASP A 25 20.97 37.88 31.10
N ILE A 26 22.21 38.12 30.66
CA ILE A 26 23.40 38.09 31.53
C ILE A 26 23.45 39.34 32.41
N GLU A 27 23.15 40.51 31.86
CA GLU A 27 23.06 41.75 32.63
C GLU A 27 22.02 41.64 33.76
N ARG A 28 20.78 41.29 33.40
CA ARG A 28 19.67 41.10 34.35
C ARG A 28 19.98 40.03 35.40
N TYR A 29 20.70 38.97 35.06
CA TYR A 29 21.16 37.99 36.07
C TYR A 29 22.00 38.66 37.17
N PHE A 30 22.97 39.52 36.78
CA PHE A 30 23.82 40.21 37.74
C PHE A 30 23.09 41.34 38.48
N GLU A 31 22.08 41.98 37.88
CA GLU A 31 21.21 42.94 38.58
C GLU A 31 20.32 42.29 39.64
N LEU A 32 19.64 41.19 39.31
CA LEU A 32 18.85 40.41 40.26
C LEU A 32 19.73 39.90 41.42
N ARG A 33 20.98 39.50 41.13
CA ARG A 33 21.94 39.08 42.15
C ARG A 33 22.50 40.23 43.00
N LYS A 34 22.58 41.46 42.48
CA LYS A 34 22.93 42.68 43.26
C LYS A 34 21.79 43.15 44.16
N THR A 35 20.55 43.05 43.68
CA THR A 35 19.33 43.53 44.38
C THR A 35 18.75 42.52 45.38
N GLY A 36 19.36 41.34 45.52
CA GLY A 36 18.94 40.31 46.49
C GLY A 36 17.89 39.31 45.98
N HIS A 37 17.42 39.44 44.74
CA HIS A 37 16.42 38.58 44.09
C HIS A 37 17.03 37.23 43.63
N LEU A 38 17.63 36.49 44.56
CA LEU A 38 18.42 35.28 44.29
C LEU A 38 17.61 34.18 43.60
N ASN A 39 16.35 33.99 43.98
CA ASN A 39 15.49 32.97 43.37
C ASN A 39 15.21 33.28 41.90
N GLU A 40 14.94 34.54 41.56
CA GLU A 40 14.72 34.97 40.17
C GLU A 40 16.01 34.87 39.34
N ALA A 41 17.17 35.25 39.91
CA ALA A 41 18.46 35.07 39.25
C ALA A 41 18.74 33.59 38.94
N LEU A 42 18.43 32.67 39.86
CA LEU A 42 18.58 31.24 39.65
C LEU A 42 17.57 30.66 38.64
N LEU A 43 16.32 31.16 38.62
CA LEU A 43 15.33 30.78 37.61
C LEU A 43 15.75 31.25 36.21
N LEU A 44 16.24 32.49 36.08
CA LEU A 44 16.73 33.03 34.81
C LEU A 44 17.98 32.28 34.33
N TYR A 45 18.92 31.95 35.22
CA TYR A 45 20.12 31.20 34.88
C TYR A 45 19.79 29.76 34.41
N ASN A 46 19.04 29.00 35.20
CA ASN A 46 18.70 27.62 34.87
C ASN A 46 17.68 27.50 33.71
N GLY A 47 16.80 28.48 33.57
CA GLY A 47 15.75 28.52 32.54
C GLY A 47 16.24 29.06 31.20
N LYS A 48 16.80 30.27 31.16
CA LYS A 48 17.24 30.93 29.92
C LYS A 48 18.71 30.70 29.62
N LEU A 49 19.62 31.13 30.51
CA LEU A 49 21.06 31.18 30.18
C LEU A 49 21.65 29.79 29.92
N LYS A 50 21.20 28.76 30.65
CA LYS A 50 21.59 27.36 30.38
C LYS A 50 21.06 26.80 29.04
N ARG A 51 19.96 27.34 28.49
CA ARG A 51 19.48 26.99 27.15
C ARG A 51 20.20 27.77 26.05
N LYS A 52 20.52 29.05 26.30
CA LYS A 52 21.24 29.93 25.37
C LYS A 52 22.71 29.54 25.23
N TYR A 53 23.35 29.13 26.33
CA TYR A 53 24.74 28.67 26.38
C TYR A 53 24.81 27.26 27.02
N PRO A 54 24.63 26.18 26.24
CA PRO A 54 24.53 24.82 26.79
C PRO A 54 25.83 24.28 27.41
N ASP A 55 26.99 24.71 26.92
CA ASP A 55 28.30 24.32 27.48
C ASP A 55 28.52 25.00 28.84
N ASP A 56 28.64 24.19 29.88
CA ASP A 56 28.85 24.63 31.26
C ASP A 56 30.21 25.33 31.44
N SER A 57 31.26 24.96 30.67
CA SER A 57 32.59 25.57 30.75
C SER A 57 32.59 26.96 30.12
N MET A 58 32.16 27.05 28.86
CA MET A 58 32.08 28.33 28.13
C MET A 58 31.11 29.30 28.82
N ARG A 59 29.96 28.84 29.32
CA ARG A 59 29.01 29.70 30.06
C ARG A 59 29.62 30.25 31.35
N TYR A 60 30.42 29.46 32.08
CA TYR A 60 31.13 29.93 33.26
C TYR A 60 32.17 31.01 32.91
N GLU A 61 33.00 30.79 31.89
CA GLU A 61 33.97 31.79 31.44
C GLU A 61 33.31 33.09 30.96
N LEU A 62 32.22 32.99 30.19
CA LEU A 62 31.46 34.13 29.68
C LEU A 62 30.91 34.99 30.83
N MET A 63 30.23 34.37 31.80
CA MET A 63 29.66 35.09 32.94
C MET A 63 30.73 35.63 33.90
N SER A 64 31.86 34.92 34.06
CA SER A 64 33.01 35.42 34.83
C SER A 64 33.65 36.65 34.16
N SER A 65 33.86 36.58 32.85
CA SER A 65 34.43 37.69 32.04
C SER A 65 33.52 38.92 32.07
N TYR A 66 32.19 38.74 31.99
CA TYR A 66 31.22 39.82 32.15
C TYR A 66 31.33 40.48 33.53
N ARG A 67 31.32 39.68 34.61
CA ARG A 67 31.46 40.17 35.98
C ARG A 67 32.75 40.97 36.18
N GLN A 68 33.83 40.56 35.53
CA GLN A 68 35.14 41.22 35.58
C GLN A 68 35.28 42.42 34.62
N ARG A 69 34.28 42.70 33.77
CA ARG A 69 34.35 43.69 32.67
C ARG A 69 35.55 43.47 31.73
N SER A 70 35.93 42.21 31.51
CA SER A 70 37.07 41.85 30.67
C SER A 70 36.69 41.87 29.19
N HIS A 71 37.59 42.37 28.33
CA HIS A 71 37.44 42.32 26.86
C HIS A 71 37.17 40.90 26.32
N ARG A 72 37.66 39.87 27.03
CA ARG A 72 37.38 38.44 26.74
C ARG A 72 35.89 38.10 26.71
N PHE A 73 35.03 38.88 27.36
CA PHE A 73 33.56 38.72 27.23
C PHE A 73 33.10 38.91 25.77
N GLN A 74 33.57 39.96 25.09
CA GLN A 74 33.19 40.26 23.71
C GLN A 74 33.73 39.20 22.74
N GLU A 75 34.94 38.70 22.99
CA GLU A 75 35.54 37.61 22.19
C GLU A 75 34.73 36.31 22.32
N LEU A 76 34.38 35.91 23.55
CA LEU A 76 33.59 34.72 23.85
C LEU A 76 32.15 34.82 23.32
N LEU A 77 31.52 36.00 23.45
CA LEU A 77 30.18 36.26 22.92
C LEU A 77 30.20 36.18 21.38
N THR A 78 31.14 36.87 20.73
CA THR A 78 31.29 36.87 19.26
C THR A 78 31.54 35.45 18.73
N ALA A 79 32.40 34.67 19.37
CA ALA A 79 32.65 33.28 18.99
C ALA A 79 31.38 32.41 19.10
N ASN A 80 30.56 32.62 20.13
CA ASN A 80 29.29 31.88 20.30
C ASN A 80 28.24 32.30 19.26
N LEU A 81 28.14 33.60 18.94
CA LEU A 81 27.27 34.13 17.90
C LEU A 81 27.66 33.59 16.51
N ILE A 82 28.96 33.52 16.20
CA ILE A 82 29.48 32.88 14.97
C ILE A 82 29.07 31.40 14.92
N GLN A 83 29.28 30.64 16.01
CA GLN A 83 28.89 29.22 16.07
C GLN A 83 27.37 29.02 15.87
N LEU A 84 26.54 29.88 16.47
CA LEU A 84 25.09 29.88 16.30
C LEU A 84 24.69 30.20 14.84
N ALA A 85 25.29 31.22 14.24
CA ALA A 85 25.05 31.61 12.86
C ALA A 85 25.41 30.47 11.89
N GLN A 86 26.58 29.86 12.05
CA GLN A 86 27.05 28.75 11.19
C GLN A 86 26.16 27.51 11.32
N LYS A 87 25.72 27.17 12.54
CA LYS A 87 24.73 26.10 12.76
C LYS A 87 23.41 26.39 12.05
N THR A 88 22.90 27.62 12.17
CA THR A 88 21.66 28.08 11.55
C THR A 88 21.77 28.05 10.01
N ILE A 89 22.88 28.55 9.46
CA ILE A 89 23.20 28.49 8.01
C ILE A 89 23.23 27.04 7.51
N MET A 90 23.82 26.11 8.28
CA MET A 90 23.83 24.69 7.92
C MET A 90 22.42 24.09 7.89
N GLN A 91 21.59 24.38 8.90
CA GLN A 91 20.18 23.93 8.93
C GLN A 91 19.38 24.52 7.77
N ILE A 92 19.58 25.80 7.45
CA ILE A 92 18.94 26.45 6.30
C ILE A 92 19.37 25.81 4.97
N LYS A 93 20.66 25.50 4.80
CA LYS A 93 21.16 24.78 3.61
C LYS A 93 20.57 23.37 3.48
N GLN A 94 20.34 22.67 4.59
CA GLN A 94 19.67 21.35 4.60
C GLN A 94 18.21 21.44 4.13
N VAL A 95 17.45 22.44 4.61
CA VAL A 95 16.06 22.68 4.18
C VAL A 95 15.99 23.06 2.69
N ILE A 96 16.86 23.96 2.24
CA ILE A 96 16.97 24.33 0.82
C ILE A 96 17.37 23.10 -0.02
N GLY A 97 18.26 22.24 0.47
CA GLY A 97 18.62 20.96 -0.15
C GLY A 97 17.39 20.09 -0.40
N PHE A 98 16.69 19.72 0.68
CA PHE A 98 15.47 18.89 0.65
C PHE A 98 14.40 19.41 -0.32
N ILE A 99 14.12 20.72 -0.30
CA ILE A 99 13.12 21.31 -1.20
C ILE A 99 13.60 21.25 -2.66
N THR A 100 14.81 21.74 -2.92
CA THR A 100 15.32 21.83 -4.29
C THR A 100 15.52 20.48 -4.95
N GLU A 101 16.03 19.47 -4.22
CA GLU A 101 16.26 18.12 -4.74
C GLU A 101 14.98 17.41 -5.16
N ARG A 102 13.86 17.61 -4.44
CA ARG A 102 12.54 17.09 -4.84
C ARG A 102 11.95 17.76 -6.07
N THR A 103 12.31 19.03 -6.31
CA THR A 103 11.79 19.81 -7.45
C THR A 103 12.71 19.85 -8.68
N ALA A 104 13.97 19.42 -8.56
CA ALA A 104 15.02 19.73 -9.54
C ALA A 104 14.73 19.22 -10.96
N ASN A 105 14.10 18.05 -11.06
CA ASN A 105 13.87 17.31 -12.30
C ASN A 105 12.38 17.01 -12.55
N LEU A 106 11.45 17.76 -11.93
CA LEU A 106 10.02 17.59 -12.17
C LEU A 106 9.65 18.12 -13.57
N ASP A 107 9.16 17.24 -14.45
CA ASP A 107 8.46 17.66 -15.65
C ASP A 107 7.06 18.16 -15.28
N THR A 108 6.71 19.38 -15.69
CA THR A 108 5.37 19.97 -15.49
C THR A 108 4.26 19.23 -16.23
N ASN A 109 4.61 18.38 -17.20
CA ASN A 109 3.67 17.48 -17.88
C ASN A 109 3.37 16.22 -17.05
N ASP A 110 4.28 15.78 -16.18
CA ASP A 110 4.08 14.65 -15.26
C ASP A 110 3.32 15.11 -14.01
N VAL A 111 2.01 15.29 -14.21
CA VAL A 111 1.09 15.81 -13.18
C VAL A 111 1.13 14.96 -11.91
N TYR A 112 1.24 13.64 -12.05
CA TYR A 112 1.26 12.72 -10.92
C TYR A 112 2.51 12.93 -10.05
N ASN A 113 3.71 12.94 -10.63
CA ASN A 113 4.94 13.15 -9.86
C ASN A 113 5.05 14.59 -9.32
N VAL A 114 4.57 15.60 -10.06
CA VAL A 114 4.46 16.97 -9.56
C VAL A 114 3.56 17.04 -8.32
N VAL A 115 2.36 16.45 -8.36
CA VAL A 115 1.47 16.38 -7.18
C VAL A 115 2.14 15.63 -6.04
N GLN A 116 2.76 14.48 -6.31
CA GLN A 116 3.30 13.61 -5.27
C GLN A 116 4.49 14.26 -4.53
N GLU A 117 5.40 14.93 -5.23
CA GLU A 117 6.53 15.61 -4.60
C GLU A 117 6.14 16.96 -3.98
N CYS A 118 5.24 17.73 -4.59
CA CYS A 118 4.75 18.96 -3.97
C CYS A 118 3.98 18.68 -2.67
N GLU A 119 3.15 17.63 -2.62
CA GLU A 119 2.46 17.26 -1.37
C GLU A 119 3.44 16.81 -0.29
N LYS A 120 4.49 16.03 -0.63
CA LYS A 120 5.55 15.64 0.34
C LYS A 120 6.28 16.84 0.92
N ILE A 121 6.46 17.93 0.17
CA ILE A 121 7.05 19.17 0.68
C ILE A 121 6.04 19.93 1.55
N VAL A 122 4.81 20.12 1.07
CA VAL A 122 3.75 20.86 1.76
C VAL A 122 3.43 20.23 3.12
N SER A 123 3.18 18.91 3.16
CA SER A 123 2.86 18.18 4.40
C SER A 123 4.05 18.08 5.38
N ALA A 124 5.29 18.23 4.90
CA ALA A 124 6.47 18.30 5.76
C ALA A 124 6.69 19.68 6.40
N VAL A 125 6.01 20.72 5.91
CA VAL A 125 6.09 22.09 6.43
C VAL A 125 4.99 22.38 7.46
N SER A 126 3.74 22.02 7.16
CA SER A 126 2.58 22.37 7.98
C SER A 126 1.36 21.48 7.65
N SER A 127 0.39 21.46 8.56
CA SER A 127 -0.97 20.94 8.27
C SER A 127 -1.82 21.91 7.45
N ASP A 128 -1.53 23.22 7.53
CA ASP A 128 -2.06 24.22 6.61
C ASP A 128 -1.17 24.30 5.35
N ARG A 129 -1.76 24.06 4.18
CA ARG A 129 -1.05 24.14 2.90
C ARG A 129 -0.63 25.57 2.54
N PHE A 130 -1.36 26.61 2.96
CA PHE A 130 -1.04 28.00 2.61
C PHE A 130 0.21 28.52 3.33
N ALA A 131 0.45 28.09 4.57
CA ALA A 131 1.70 28.34 5.29
C ALA A 131 2.95 27.97 4.49
N SER A 132 2.90 26.90 3.66
CA SER A 132 4.02 26.44 2.83
C SER A 132 4.48 27.46 1.78
N ILE A 133 3.62 28.38 1.35
CA ILE A 133 4.02 29.50 0.46
C ILE A 133 4.95 30.44 1.24
N SER A 134 4.47 30.97 2.39
CA SER A 134 5.25 31.90 3.21
C SER A 134 6.58 31.31 3.70
N PHE A 135 6.59 30.00 3.99
CA PHE A 135 7.78 29.22 4.34
C PHE A 135 8.77 29.12 3.16
N THR A 136 8.33 28.65 1.98
CA THR A 136 9.23 28.47 0.83
C THR A 136 9.78 29.82 0.33
N GLU A 137 9.00 30.90 0.39
CA GLU A 137 9.50 32.25 0.16
C GLU A 137 10.54 32.70 1.19
N LYS A 138 10.39 32.35 2.48
CA LYS A 138 11.41 32.61 3.52
C LYS A 138 12.73 31.93 3.16
N TYR A 139 12.70 30.68 2.73
CA TYR A 139 13.89 29.92 2.32
C TYR A 139 14.45 30.36 0.96
N ALA A 140 13.65 30.89 0.04
CA ALA A 140 14.14 31.55 -1.17
C ALA A 140 14.92 32.83 -0.84
N ARG A 141 14.45 33.66 0.10
CA ARG A 141 15.20 34.83 0.61
C ARG A 141 16.52 34.42 1.28
N TYR A 142 16.53 33.34 2.05
CA TYR A 142 17.79 32.82 2.60
C TYR A 142 18.74 32.24 1.55
N ALA A 143 18.22 31.57 0.51
CA ALA A 143 19.04 31.08 -0.60
C ALA A 143 19.79 32.22 -1.29
N ASP A 144 19.13 33.38 -1.48
CA ASP A 144 19.75 34.61 -1.96
C ASP A 144 20.86 35.10 -1.02
N ILE A 145 20.55 35.37 0.25
CA ILE A 145 21.51 35.90 1.26
C ILE A 145 22.74 34.99 1.42
N ILE A 146 22.55 33.67 1.37
CA ILE A 146 23.61 32.68 1.64
C ILE A 146 24.37 32.28 0.35
N GLY A 147 23.91 32.71 -0.83
CA GLY A 147 24.51 32.34 -2.12
C GLY A 147 24.35 30.85 -2.48
N PHE A 148 23.32 30.17 -1.97
CA PHE A 148 23.20 28.70 -2.05
C PHE A 148 21.93 28.26 -2.79
N LYS A 149 22.09 27.59 -3.94
CA LYS A 149 21.00 27.07 -4.81
C LYS A 149 19.92 28.12 -5.19
N GLN A 150 20.25 29.42 -5.20
CA GLN A 150 19.35 30.57 -5.44
C GLN A 150 18.26 30.31 -6.50
N ALA A 151 18.67 30.09 -7.75
CA ALA A 151 17.74 29.95 -8.88
C ALA A 151 16.87 28.67 -8.78
N ALA A 152 17.39 27.59 -8.21
CA ALA A 152 16.61 26.38 -7.97
C ALA A 152 15.55 26.63 -6.89
N MET A 153 15.94 27.20 -5.74
CA MET A 153 15.02 27.46 -4.62
C MET A 153 13.91 28.45 -4.99
N LYS A 154 14.20 29.44 -5.85
CA LYS A 154 13.19 30.34 -6.42
C LYS A 154 12.17 29.60 -7.28
N LYS A 155 12.62 28.75 -8.21
CA LYS A 155 11.73 27.87 -9.00
C LYS A 155 10.91 26.93 -8.11
N SER A 156 11.51 26.36 -7.06
CA SER A 156 10.80 25.50 -6.11
C SER A 156 9.67 26.24 -5.38
N ALA A 157 9.94 27.46 -4.88
CA ALA A 157 8.94 28.28 -4.19
C ALA A 157 7.81 28.71 -5.14
N GLU A 158 8.12 29.06 -6.38
CA GLU A 158 7.13 29.38 -7.40
C GLU A 158 6.25 28.16 -7.74
N LEU A 159 6.84 26.99 -8.00
CA LEU A 159 6.11 25.74 -8.25
C LEU A 159 5.17 25.37 -7.09
N ILE A 160 5.65 25.48 -5.84
CA ILE A 160 4.85 25.21 -4.65
C ILE A 160 3.72 26.24 -4.50
N ARG A 161 3.96 27.52 -4.83
CA ARG A 161 2.89 28.54 -4.87
C ARG A 161 1.83 28.20 -5.93
N LEU A 162 2.23 27.77 -7.12
CA LEU A 162 1.30 27.38 -8.20
C LEU A 162 0.49 26.12 -7.83
N TYR A 163 1.11 25.16 -7.13
CA TYR A 163 0.48 23.94 -6.61
C TYR A 163 -0.53 24.22 -5.48
N VAL A 164 -0.16 25.07 -4.51
CA VAL A 164 -1.02 25.39 -3.36
C VAL A 164 -2.19 26.30 -3.74
N THR A 165 -2.05 27.11 -4.80
CA THR A 165 -3.12 28.00 -5.29
C THR A 165 -4.00 27.39 -6.39
N ASP A 166 -3.78 26.12 -6.75
CA ASP A 166 -4.47 25.44 -7.87
C ASP A 166 -4.40 26.21 -9.20
N THR A 167 -3.35 27.00 -9.40
CA THR A 167 -3.11 27.78 -10.63
C THR A 167 -2.27 27.03 -11.67
N LEU A 168 -1.62 25.92 -11.28
CA LEU A 168 -1.02 24.98 -12.23
C LEU A 168 -2.14 24.17 -12.91
N SER A 169 -2.45 24.52 -14.16
CA SER A 169 -3.63 24.03 -14.89
C SER A 169 -3.74 22.51 -14.97
N SER A 170 -2.61 21.82 -15.19
CA SER A 170 -2.54 20.36 -15.28
C SER A 170 -2.87 19.68 -13.95
N VAL A 171 -2.36 20.20 -12.83
CA VAL A 171 -2.67 19.72 -11.47
C VAL A 171 -4.14 19.97 -11.12
N LYS A 172 -4.69 21.13 -11.51
CA LYS A 172 -6.11 21.42 -11.26
C LYS A 172 -7.02 20.43 -11.98
N ALA A 173 -6.82 20.20 -13.28
CA ALA A 173 -7.63 19.26 -14.06
C ALA A 173 -7.61 17.85 -13.42
N TYR A 174 -6.42 17.35 -13.06
CA TYR A 174 -6.28 16.06 -12.37
C TYR A 174 -6.99 16.02 -11.00
N ARG A 175 -6.96 17.10 -10.22
CA ARG A 175 -7.69 17.18 -8.94
C ARG A 175 -9.21 17.17 -9.15
N ASP A 176 -9.71 17.87 -10.16
CA ASP A 176 -11.13 17.91 -10.50
C ASP A 176 -11.61 16.53 -11.00
N GLU A 177 -10.84 15.84 -11.85
CA GLU A 177 -11.09 14.45 -12.29
C GLU A 177 -11.16 13.46 -11.10
N GLN A 178 -10.17 13.50 -10.19
CA GLN A 178 -10.17 12.63 -9.00
C GLN A 178 -11.36 12.91 -8.08
N ALA A 179 -11.78 14.17 -7.96
CA ALA A 179 -12.98 14.55 -7.22
C ALA A 179 -14.26 14.01 -7.88
N GLU A 180 -14.35 14.01 -9.22
CA GLU A 180 -15.47 13.42 -9.95
C GLU A 180 -15.51 11.89 -9.81
N ILE A 181 -14.38 11.19 -9.95
CA ILE A 181 -14.29 9.73 -9.74
C ILE A 181 -14.77 9.35 -8.33
N LEU A 182 -14.31 10.08 -7.30
CA LEU A 182 -14.77 9.86 -5.92
C LEU A 182 -16.25 10.25 -5.71
N SER A 183 -16.78 11.22 -6.46
CA SER A 183 -18.21 11.56 -6.48
C SER A 183 -19.04 10.43 -7.10
N ARG A 184 -18.58 9.88 -8.23
CA ARG A 184 -19.20 8.77 -8.95
C ARG A 184 -19.24 7.50 -8.11
N GLN A 185 -18.11 7.08 -7.53
CA GLN A 185 -18.06 5.92 -6.62
C GLN A 185 -18.99 6.08 -5.40
N LYS A 186 -19.16 7.29 -4.87
CA LYS A 186 -20.12 7.55 -3.79
C LYS A 186 -21.57 7.40 -4.25
N ARG A 187 -21.92 7.87 -5.47
CA ARG A 187 -23.25 7.68 -6.07
C ARG A 187 -23.54 6.21 -6.33
N GLU A 188 -22.59 5.47 -6.88
CA GLU A 188 -22.72 4.03 -7.17
C GLU A 188 -22.90 3.21 -5.88
N ARG A 189 -22.11 3.49 -4.83
CA ARG A 189 -22.29 2.88 -3.49
C ARG A 189 -23.62 3.24 -2.83
N ALA A 190 -24.17 4.44 -3.09
CA ALA A 190 -25.48 4.84 -2.58
C ALA A 190 -26.66 4.29 -3.41
N ALA A 191 -26.44 3.99 -4.69
CA ALA A 191 -27.41 3.36 -5.58
C ALA A 191 -27.50 1.84 -5.36
N TYR A 192 -26.41 1.20 -4.91
CA TYR A 192 -26.37 -0.22 -4.62
C TYR A 192 -27.40 -0.63 -3.56
N LYS A 193 -28.39 -1.42 -3.98
CA LYS A 193 -29.35 -2.09 -3.10
C LYS A 193 -29.01 -3.58 -3.09
N PRO A 194 -28.72 -4.19 -1.91
CA PRO A 194 -28.48 -5.62 -1.85
C PRO A 194 -29.75 -6.41 -2.28
N PRO A 195 -29.59 -7.59 -2.90
CA PRO A 195 -30.73 -8.41 -3.29
C PRO A 195 -31.59 -8.82 -2.08
N LYS A 196 -32.89 -9.02 -2.31
CA LYS A 196 -33.84 -9.39 -1.25
C LYS A 196 -33.38 -10.69 -0.57
N THR A 197 -33.18 -10.63 0.74
CA THR A 197 -32.73 -11.76 1.56
C THR A 197 -33.71 -12.93 1.48
N PHE A 198 -33.18 -14.15 1.38
CA PHE A 198 -33.97 -15.38 1.39
C PHE A 198 -34.79 -15.49 2.69
N ASP A 199 -36.06 -15.89 2.56
CA ASP A 199 -37.00 -15.97 3.68
C ASP A 199 -36.88 -17.32 4.42
N PHE A 200 -35.98 -17.36 5.41
CA PHE A 200 -35.71 -18.53 6.25
C PHE A 200 -36.93 -19.04 7.05
N SER A 201 -38.00 -18.24 7.16
CA SER A 201 -39.25 -18.61 7.85
C SER A 201 -39.91 -19.86 7.25
N LYS A 202 -39.75 -20.06 5.93
CA LYS A 202 -40.40 -21.12 5.14
C LYS A 202 -39.72 -22.49 5.24
N ILE A 203 -38.56 -22.57 5.89
CA ILE A 203 -37.79 -23.81 6.00
C ILE A 203 -38.32 -24.64 7.16
N VAL A 204 -38.86 -25.83 6.86
CA VAL A 204 -39.26 -26.84 7.86
C VAL A 204 -38.17 -27.89 7.94
N PHE A 205 -37.73 -28.22 9.15
CA PHE A 205 -36.77 -29.30 9.42
C PHE A 205 -37.52 -30.51 10.00
N THR A 206 -37.14 -31.72 9.60
CA THR A 206 -37.64 -32.94 10.24
C THR A 206 -37.02 -33.11 11.63
N LYS A 207 -37.62 -33.93 12.50
CA LYS A 207 -37.04 -34.26 13.81
C LYS A 207 -35.65 -34.88 13.64
N GLU A 208 -35.52 -35.86 12.74
CA GLU A 208 -34.26 -36.51 12.37
C GLU A 208 -33.17 -35.50 11.94
N GLN A 209 -33.50 -34.46 11.17
CA GLN A 209 -32.54 -33.41 10.80
C GLN A 209 -32.10 -32.54 11.99
N ILE A 210 -33.00 -32.27 12.93
CA ILE A 210 -32.69 -31.54 14.16
C ILE A 210 -31.83 -32.42 15.09
N ASP A 211 -32.22 -33.69 15.24
CA ASP A 211 -31.52 -34.70 16.05
C ASP A 211 -30.17 -35.09 15.44
N ALA A 212 -29.95 -34.88 14.14
CA ALA A 212 -28.63 -34.99 13.49
C ALA A 212 -27.72 -33.77 13.75
N ILE A 213 -28.28 -32.63 14.18
CA ILE A 213 -27.55 -31.37 14.37
C ILE A 213 -27.26 -31.09 15.85
N ILE A 214 -28.23 -31.25 16.76
CA ILE A 214 -28.10 -30.91 18.18
C ILE A 214 -27.63 -32.14 18.99
N ILE A 215 -26.77 -31.94 20.00
CA ILE A 215 -26.41 -32.97 21.00
C ILE A 215 -27.50 -33.12 22.08
N SER A 216 -27.47 -34.18 22.90
CA SER A 216 -28.46 -34.33 23.99
C SER A 216 -28.36 -33.18 25.01
N PRO A 217 -29.48 -32.57 25.45
CA PRO A 217 -29.49 -31.54 26.49
C PRO A 217 -29.02 -32.01 27.87
N ASP A 218 -28.87 -33.33 28.08
CA ASP A 218 -28.32 -33.90 29.32
C ASP A 218 -26.83 -33.55 29.52
N ILE A 219 -26.10 -33.30 28.42
CA ILE A 219 -24.68 -32.97 28.43
C ILE A 219 -24.50 -31.50 28.79
N LYS A 220 -24.36 -31.21 30.10
CA LYS A 220 -24.32 -29.83 30.64
C LYS A 220 -22.92 -29.21 30.74
N ARG A 221 -21.85 -30.01 30.59
CA ARG A 221 -20.47 -29.56 30.77
C ARG A 221 -19.85 -29.14 29.43
N VAL A 222 -19.15 -28.00 29.41
CA VAL A 222 -18.59 -27.39 28.19
C VAL A 222 -17.62 -28.33 27.47
N GLU A 223 -16.69 -28.98 28.17
CA GLU A 223 -15.77 -29.92 27.53
C GLU A 223 -16.49 -31.14 26.91
N ASP A 224 -17.49 -31.68 27.60
CA ASP A 224 -18.26 -32.82 27.14
C ASP A 224 -19.13 -32.46 25.92
N GLN A 225 -19.64 -31.22 25.86
CA GLN A 225 -20.34 -30.68 24.70
C GLN A 225 -19.41 -30.51 23.48
N VAL A 226 -18.18 -30.01 23.69
CA VAL A 226 -17.15 -29.90 22.64
C VAL A 226 -16.81 -31.27 22.07
N ILE A 227 -16.59 -32.27 22.93
CA ILE A 227 -16.38 -33.66 22.50
C ILE A 227 -17.62 -34.15 21.74
N ALA A 228 -18.82 -34.03 22.28
CA ALA A 228 -20.05 -34.53 21.66
C ALA A 228 -20.32 -33.93 20.26
N TYR A 229 -20.13 -32.61 20.07
CA TYR A 229 -20.24 -31.99 18.75
C TYR A 229 -19.13 -32.43 17.80
N THR A 230 -17.88 -32.53 18.28
CA THR A 230 -16.75 -32.97 17.45
C THR A 230 -16.97 -34.39 16.95
N LEU A 231 -17.35 -35.33 17.83
CA LEU A 231 -17.70 -36.72 17.49
C LEU A 231 -18.84 -36.78 16.46
N LYS A 232 -19.90 -35.98 16.66
CA LYS A 232 -21.11 -35.99 15.83
C LYS A 232 -20.87 -35.50 14.40
N TYR A 233 -19.95 -34.55 14.21
CA TYR A 233 -19.58 -34.05 12.88
C TYR A 233 -18.35 -34.77 12.27
N TRP A 234 -17.59 -35.55 13.06
CA TRP A 234 -16.39 -36.28 12.61
C TRP A 234 -16.58 -37.20 11.38
N PRO A 235 -17.69 -37.96 11.23
CA PRO A 235 -17.92 -38.78 10.04
C PRO A 235 -18.60 -38.01 8.90
N VAL A 236 -19.28 -36.89 9.18
CA VAL A 236 -20.16 -36.18 8.22
C VAL A 236 -19.47 -34.96 7.57
N TYR A 237 -18.23 -34.64 7.96
CA TYR A 237 -17.47 -33.45 7.55
C TYR A 237 -17.32 -33.24 6.02
N ALA A 238 -17.50 -34.29 5.22
CA ALA A 238 -17.37 -34.26 3.76
C ALA A 238 -18.73 -34.18 3.02
N ASP A 239 -19.87 -34.30 3.71
CA ASP A 239 -21.20 -34.24 3.07
C ASP A 239 -21.68 -32.79 2.90
N GLY A 240 -21.69 -32.33 1.64
CA GLY A 240 -22.23 -31.03 1.25
C GLY A 240 -23.76 -30.93 1.39
N GLY A 241 -24.48 -32.05 1.44
CA GLY A 241 -25.91 -32.08 1.77
C GLY A 241 -26.12 -31.64 3.22
N PHE A 242 -25.52 -32.36 4.17
CA PHE A 242 -25.54 -32.01 5.59
C PHE A 242 -25.02 -30.60 5.89
N GLU A 243 -23.91 -30.17 5.27
CA GLU A 243 -23.37 -28.81 5.43
C GLU A 243 -24.40 -27.71 5.14
N ASN A 244 -25.20 -27.87 4.08
CA ASN A 244 -26.27 -26.94 3.73
C ASN A 244 -27.44 -27.00 4.75
N ILE A 245 -27.80 -28.18 5.25
CA ILE A 245 -28.85 -28.31 6.29
C ILE A 245 -28.38 -27.62 7.59
N VAL A 246 -27.13 -27.81 8.01
CA VAL A 246 -26.54 -27.12 9.17
C VAL A 246 -26.50 -25.60 8.97
N LEU A 247 -26.13 -25.13 7.77
CA LEU A 247 -26.13 -23.70 7.44
C LEU A 247 -27.54 -23.10 7.56
N LEU A 248 -28.54 -23.72 6.93
CA LEU A 248 -29.93 -23.24 6.98
C LEU A 248 -30.50 -23.29 8.40
N TYR A 249 -30.16 -24.33 9.18
CA TYR A 249 -30.53 -24.43 10.59
C TYR A 249 -29.92 -23.28 11.41
N SER A 250 -28.61 -23.07 11.29
CA SER A 250 -27.86 -21.99 11.94
C SER A 250 -28.44 -20.62 11.61
N ARG A 251 -28.80 -20.37 10.34
CA ARG A 251 -29.42 -19.10 9.92
C ARG A 251 -30.85 -18.91 10.44
N LYS A 252 -31.67 -19.97 10.47
CA LYS A 252 -33.06 -19.90 10.97
C LYS A 252 -33.11 -19.70 12.49
N TYR A 253 -32.33 -20.46 13.25
CA TYR A 253 -32.37 -20.46 14.71
C TYR A 253 -31.28 -19.59 15.38
N LYS A 254 -30.43 -18.92 14.58
CA LYS A 254 -29.33 -18.05 15.02
C LYS A 254 -28.33 -18.75 15.96
N THR A 255 -27.99 -20.01 15.67
CA THR A 255 -27.02 -20.80 16.46
C THR A 255 -25.66 -20.91 15.77
N ASN A 256 -24.59 -21.09 16.55
CA ASN A 256 -23.22 -21.22 16.03
C ASN A 256 -22.92 -22.60 15.39
N ASN A 257 -23.90 -23.49 15.27
CA ASN A 257 -23.71 -24.89 14.87
C ASN A 257 -22.99 -25.04 13.51
N PHE A 258 -23.22 -24.11 12.57
CA PHE A 258 -22.49 -24.08 11.30
C PHE A 258 -21.00 -23.76 11.47
N ASN A 259 -20.65 -22.82 12.36
CA ASN A 259 -19.24 -22.49 12.61
C ASN A 259 -18.53 -23.65 13.33
N ILE A 260 -19.24 -24.35 14.23
CA ILE A 260 -18.74 -25.58 14.87
C ILE A 260 -18.49 -26.68 13.81
N PHE A 261 -19.43 -26.89 12.88
CA PHE A 261 -19.24 -27.82 11.76
C PHE A 261 -18.06 -27.41 10.86
N GLN A 262 -17.92 -26.11 10.52
CA GLN A 262 -16.80 -25.60 9.74
C GLN A 262 -15.45 -25.77 10.46
N ALA A 263 -15.38 -25.62 11.78
CA ALA A 263 -14.16 -25.87 12.55
C ALA A 263 -13.68 -27.34 12.40
N VAL A 264 -14.60 -28.31 12.54
CA VAL A 264 -14.31 -29.73 12.31
C VAL A 264 -13.95 -29.99 10.85
N LYS A 265 -14.71 -29.44 9.89
CA LYS A 265 -14.48 -29.60 8.45
C LYS A 265 -13.10 -29.07 8.03
N ILE A 266 -12.79 -27.82 8.34
CA ILE A 266 -11.52 -27.16 7.97
C ILE A 266 -10.34 -27.89 8.64
N GLY A 267 -10.47 -28.25 9.92
CA GLY A 267 -9.45 -29.01 10.63
C GLY A 267 -9.16 -30.37 10.00
N ARG A 268 -10.21 -31.12 9.61
CA ARG A 268 -10.10 -32.42 8.93
C ARG A 268 -9.52 -32.30 7.52
N PHE A 269 -9.96 -31.33 6.72
CA PHE A 269 -9.42 -31.10 5.37
C PHE A 269 -7.98 -30.56 5.35
N ARG A 270 -7.52 -29.93 6.43
CA ARG A 270 -6.15 -29.40 6.57
C ARG A 270 -5.23 -30.27 7.44
N SER A 271 -5.70 -31.44 7.88
CA SER A 271 -4.97 -32.36 8.77
C SER A 271 -4.37 -31.67 10.00
N TRP A 272 -5.15 -30.79 10.64
CA TRP A 272 -4.81 -30.17 11.92
C TRP A 272 -4.69 -31.22 13.03
N LYS A 273 -3.97 -30.88 14.10
CA LYS A 273 -3.92 -31.74 15.29
C LYS A 273 -5.28 -31.82 15.96
N ASP A 274 -5.56 -32.95 16.61
CA ASP A 274 -6.79 -33.14 17.39
C ASP A 274 -7.00 -31.99 18.41
N GLU A 275 -5.93 -31.51 19.07
CA GLU A 275 -6.02 -30.39 20.02
C GLU A 275 -6.49 -29.08 19.36
N GLU A 276 -6.00 -28.81 18.14
CA GLU A 276 -6.31 -27.59 17.37
C GLU A 276 -7.77 -27.61 16.89
N ILE A 277 -8.28 -28.80 16.53
CA ILE A 277 -9.70 -28.99 16.14
C ILE A 277 -10.63 -28.82 17.35
N LEU A 278 -10.30 -29.44 18.49
CA LEU A 278 -11.08 -29.30 19.73
C LEU A 278 -11.12 -27.84 20.21
N GLN A 279 -9.99 -27.13 20.14
CA GLN A 279 -9.92 -25.71 20.49
C GLN A 279 -10.74 -24.84 19.53
N ALA A 280 -10.71 -25.12 18.23
CA ALA A 280 -11.52 -24.41 17.24
C ALA A 280 -13.04 -24.65 17.44
N VAL A 281 -13.44 -25.84 17.91
CA VAL A 281 -14.84 -26.12 18.30
C VAL A 281 -15.22 -25.38 19.58
N LEU A 282 -14.37 -25.43 20.61
CA LEU A 282 -14.56 -24.74 21.90
C LEU A 282 -14.77 -23.23 21.73
N LEU A 283 -13.96 -22.58 20.89
CA LEU A 283 -14.05 -21.15 20.56
C LEU A 283 -15.33 -20.75 19.81
N ASN A 284 -16.01 -21.68 19.15
CA ASN A 284 -17.30 -21.43 18.50
C ASN A 284 -18.51 -21.78 19.38
N LEU A 285 -18.29 -22.57 20.44
CA LEU A 285 -19.30 -23.01 21.38
C LEU A 285 -19.44 -22.06 22.58
N VAL A 286 -18.34 -21.45 23.06
CA VAL A 286 -18.37 -20.48 24.16
C VAL A 286 -18.36 -19.05 23.63
N ASN A 287 -19.42 -18.28 23.92
CA ASN A 287 -19.50 -16.86 23.59
C ASN A 287 -18.68 -16.00 24.59
N GLY A 288 -17.35 -16.07 24.52
CA GLY A 288 -16.46 -15.26 25.35
C GLY A 288 -15.04 -15.83 25.47
N TYR A 289 -14.24 -15.24 26.37
CA TYR A 289 -12.91 -15.75 26.69
C TYR A 289 -13.01 -16.98 27.61
N TYR A 290 -12.77 -18.17 27.06
CA TYR A 290 -12.65 -19.42 27.82
C TYR A 290 -11.20 -19.91 27.81
N TYR A 291 -10.63 -20.12 28.98
CA TYR A 291 -9.29 -20.70 29.14
C TYR A 291 -9.22 -21.48 30.45
N SER A 292 -8.92 -22.79 30.36
CA SER A 292 -8.89 -23.68 31.52
C SER A 292 -7.90 -24.81 31.28
N ILE A 293 -6.72 -24.75 31.93
CA ILE A 293 -5.66 -25.76 31.78
C ILE A 293 -6.17 -27.17 32.17
N SER A 294 -7.09 -27.27 33.13
CA SER A 294 -7.73 -28.53 33.51
C SER A 294 -8.84 -28.97 32.54
N GLY A 295 -9.45 -28.03 31.80
CA GLY A 295 -10.35 -28.32 30.67
C GLY A 295 -9.58 -28.87 29.47
N ASP A 296 -8.48 -28.22 29.08
CA ASP A 296 -7.62 -28.62 27.96
C ASP A 296 -7.06 -30.04 28.14
N LEU A 297 -6.52 -30.34 29.33
CA LEU A 297 -6.02 -31.67 29.70
C LEU A 297 -7.14 -32.74 29.77
N TYR A 298 -8.36 -32.34 30.09
CA TYR A 298 -9.52 -33.24 30.09
C TYR A 298 -10.00 -33.55 28.66
N LEU A 299 -10.09 -32.52 27.81
CA LEU A 299 -10.42 -32.63 26.38
C LEU A 299 -9.45 -33.61 25.68
N GLN A 300 -8.14 -33.41 25.85
CA GLN A 300 -7.11 -34.30 25.29
C GLN A 300 -7.32 -35.76 25.74
N ARG A 301 -7.51 -35.99 27.04
CA ARG A 301 -7.63 -37.33 27.63
C ARG A 301 -8.88 -38.08 27.15
N GLU A 302 -10.04 -37.44 27.18
CA GLU A 302 -11.29 -38.11 26.82
C GLU A 302 -11.49 -38.18 25.30
N TRP A 303 -10.99 -37.21 24.53
CA TRP A 303 -10.96 -37.32 23.07
C TRP A 303 -10.10 -38.52 22.62
N ALA A 304 -8.89 -38.68 23.17
CA ALA A 304 -8.02 -39.81 22.86
C ALA A 304 -8.69 -41.17 23.16
N ARG A 305 -9.51 -41.25 24.21
CA ARG A 305 -10.29 -42.46 24.56
C ARG A 305 -11.40 -42.75 23.55
N VAL A 306 -12.18 -41.74 23.14
CA VAL A 306 -13.32 -41.97 22.23
C VAL A 306 -12.87 -42.13 20.78
N LYS A 307 -11.79 -41.47 20.34
CA LYS A 307 -11.22 -41.65 19.00
C LYS A 307 -10.81 -43.10 18.71
N LEU A 308 -10.27 -43.81 19.70
CA LEU A 308 -9.97 -45.26 19.64
C LEU A 308 -11.22 -46.14 19.41
N SER A 309 -12.43 -45.60 19.63
CA SER A 309 -13.71 -46.30 19.37
C SER A 309 -14.33 -45.93 18.02
N ILE A 310 -13.66 -45.08 17.22
CA ILE A 310 -14.16 -44.53 15.94
C ILE A 310 -13.23 -44.86 14.78
N GLU A 311 -11.92 -44.98 15.02
CA GLU A 311 -10.97 -45.40 13.99
C GLU A 311 -10.95 -46.94 13.85
N PRO A 312 -11.33 -47.52 12.69
CA PRO A 312 -11.24 -48.96 12.49
C PRO A 312 -9.77 -49.40 12.42
N VAL A 313 -9.41 -50.41 13.22
CA VAL A 313 -8.03 -50.86 13.43
C VAL A 313 -7.32 -51.19 12.11
N LYS A 314 -6.42 -50.29 11.68
CA LYS A 314 -5.45 -50.55 10.61
C LYS A 314 -4.15 -51.06 11.21
N LYS A 315 -4.09 -52.39 11.34
CA LYS A 315 -2.92 -53.28 11.49
C LYS A 315 -1.60 -52.69 12.01
N GLU A 316 -1.14 -53.28 13.10
CA GLU A 316 0.28 -53.33 13.46
C GLU A 316 1.11 -53.98 12.33
N ALA A 317 2.27 -53.38 12.05
CA ALA A 317 3.44 -54.01 11.41
C ALA A 317 4.64 -53.10 11.70
N GLU A 318 5.81 -53.69 12.01
CA GLU A 318 7.10 -52.99 12.24
C GLU A 318 7.08 -51.99 13.44
N LEU A 319 7.69 -52.24 14.60
CA LEU A 319 8.77 -53.18 14.96
C LEU A 319 8.66 -53.68 16.40
N SER A 320 8.79 -54.99 16.61
CA SER A 320 9.14 -55.58 17.90
C SER A 320 9.84 -56.92 17.70
N ASP A 321 11.17 -56.92 17.64
CA ASP A 321 11.96 -58.15 17.59
C ASP A 321 13.26 -57.99 18.39
N THR A 322 13.15 -58.12 19.72
CA THR A 322 14.17 -58.69 20.63
C THR A 322 13.70 -58.67 22.09
N ALA A 323 13.51 -59.87 22.63
CA ALA A 323 13.44 -60.22 24.05
C ALA A 323 14.14 -61.59 24.19
N PRO A 324 14.56 -62.07 25.38
CA PRO A 324 14.25 -61.60 26.74
C PRO A 324 15.57 -61.20 27.49
N ASP A 325 15.74 -61.14 28.82
CA ASP A 325 14.96 -61.74 29.92
C ASP A 325 15.22 -61.12 31.31
N LYS A 326 14.30 -61.41 32.24
CA LYS A 326 14.41 -61.48 33.71
C LYS A 326 14.61 -60.24 34.61
N GLU A 327 13.86 -60.35 35.71
CA GLU A 327 14.10 -59.91 37.09
C GLU A 327 13.95 -58.43 37.53
N ALA A 328 13.27 -58.32 38.67
CA ALA A 328 13.10 -57.16 39.55
C ALA A 328 13.42 -57.66 40.99
N PRO A 329 13.39 -56.88 42.08
CA PRO A 329 12.87 -55.50 42.23
C PRO A 329 13.73 -54.59 43.17
N LEU A 330 13.10 -53.51 43.70
CA LEU A 330 13.38 -52.81 44.98
C LEU A 330 14.31 -51.57 45.05
N LYS A 331 13.65 -50.46 45.44
CA LYS A 331 13.96 -49.51 46.56
C LYS A 331 14.95 -48.33 46.43
N GLU A 332 14.36 -47.16 46.74
CA GLU A 332 14.82 -46.07 47.63
C GLU A 332 15.84 -44.99 47.20
N LYS A 333 15.39 -43.72 47.35
CA LYS A 333 16.11 -42.51 47.86
C LYS A 333 17.46 -42.14 47.20
N ALA A 334 17.66 -40.96 46.59
CA ALA A 334 17.53 -39.64 47.22
C ALA A 334 17.81 -38.47 46.24
N LYS A 335 17.43 -37.23 46.64
CA LYS A 335 17.96 -35.93 46.13
C LYS A 335 19.25 -35.58 46.93
N PRO A 336 20.13 -34.58 46.58
CA PRO A 336 19.82 -33.37 45.80
C PRO A 336 20.96 -32.69 44.97
N LYS A 337 20.59 -31.58 44.29
CA LYS A 337 21.36 -30.32 44.03
C LYS A 337 22.86 -30.40 43.64
N LYS A 338 23.20 -29.73 42.53
CA LYS A 338 24.08 -28.54 42.58
C LYS A 338 23.85 -27.57 41.41
N GLU A 339 24.35 -26.35 41.56
CA GLU A 339 23.95 -25.16 40.80
C GLU A 339 25.03 -24.67 39.81
N LYS A 340 24.62 -23.67 38.99
CA LYS A 340 25.35 -22.40 38.68
C LYS A 340 26.30 -22.30 37.46
N LYS A 341 26.14 -21.11 36.82
CA LYS A 341 27.12 -20.23 36.14
C LYS A 341 27.50 -20.46 34.67
N THR A 342 26.92 -19.61 33.82
CA THR A 342 27.64 -18.82 32.80
C THR A 342 28.87 -18.09 33.39
N PRO A 343 30.00 -17.85 32.65
CA PRO A 343 30.10 -16.59 31.88
C PRO A 343 31.05 -16.54 30.65
N ASN A 344 30.54 -15.96 29.54
CA ASN A 344 31.12 -14.84 28.77
C ASN A 344 32.65 -14.52 28.81
N LYS A 345 33.35 -14.55 27.64
CA LYS A 345 34.20 -13.43 27.08
C LYS A 345 35.09 -13.77 25.85
N LYS A 346 35.06 -12.88 24.84
CA LYS A 346 36.17 -12.46 23.91
C LYS A 346 36.82 -13.56 23.02
N ALA A 347 37.64 -13.30 21.98
CA ALA A 347 38.36 -12.08 21.56
C ALA A 347 38.59 -11.91 20.03
N GLU A 348 38.80 -10.64 19.62
CA GLU A 348 39.72 -10.10 18.60
C GLU A 348 39.95 -10.68 17.17
N LYS A 349 39.66 -9.79 16.19
CA LYS A 349 40.54 -9.26 15.12
C LYS A 349 41.35 -10.20 14.20
N LYS A 350 41.25 -9.92 12.89
CA LYS A 350 42.44 -9.63 12.04
C LYS A 350 42.09 -8.65 10.90
N SER A 351 43.10 -7.98 10.35
CA SER A 351 42.93 -6.84 9.42
C SER A 351 44.11 -6.66 8.45
N LEU A 352 43.82 -6.49 7.17
CA LEU A 352 44.70 -6.01 6.07
C LEU A 352 43.78 -5.19 5.12
N LYS A 353 44.03 -3.97 4.61
CA LYS A 353 45.22 -3.22 4.12
C LYS A 353 45.91 -3.86 2.90
N LYS A 354 46.21 -3.14 1.80
CA LYS A 354 45.93 -1.74 1.35
C LYS A 354 46.44 -1.55 -0.11
N VAL A 355 46.07 -0.43 -0.79
CA VAL A 355 46.86 0.25 -1.89
C VAL A 355 46.98 -0.50 -3.24
N SER A 356 47.04 0.08 -4.47
CA SER A 356 46.69 1.37 -5.14
C SER A 356 46.69 1.11 -6.69
N LYS A 357 46.87 1.98 -7.71
CA LYS A 357 47.22 3.42 -7.88
C LYS A 357 46.75 3.93 -9.28
N ASN A 358 46.90 5.24 -9.52
CA ASN A 358 46.46 6.07 -10.66
C ASN A 358 47.28 5.93 -11.97
N SER A 359 46.65 6.29 -13.10
CA SER A 359 47.07 7.35 -14.08
C SER A 359 45.77 7.80 -14.82
N GLU A 360 45.49 9.03 -15.29
CA GLU A 360 46.25 10.17 -15.86
C GLU A 360 46.83 9.89 -17.27
N ALA A 361 46.71 10.76 -18.30
CA ALA A 361 45.93 12.01 -18.47
C ALA A 361 45.84 12.41 -19.98
N ALA A 362 45.08 13.50 -20.29
CA ALA A 362 45.01 14.23 -21.58
C ALA A 362 44.41 13.47 -22.82
N GLY A 363 43.94 14.14 -23.89
CA GLY A 363 43.62 15.56 -24.07
C GLY A 363 44.06 16.17 -25.41
N GLN A 364 43.12 16.53 -26.31
CA GLN A 364 43.35 17.30 -27.54
C GLN A 364 42.10 18.13 -27.94
N LYS A 365 42.22 19.03 -28.93
CA LYS A 365 41.25 20.08 -29.29
C LYS A 365 40.95 20.12 -30.81
N ASP A 366 40.12 21.10 -31.20
CA ASP A 366 40.08 21.80 -32.51
C ASP A 366 39.33 21.06 -33.67
N ASN A 367 38.59 21.72 -34.59
CA ASN A 367 38.02 23.08 -34.61
C ASN A 367 36.97 23.31 -35.76
N ILE A 368 36.12 24.34 -35.59
CA ILE A 368 35.58 25.25 -36.65
C ILE A 368 34.54 24.75 -37.69
N ALA A 369 33.83 25.73 -38.28
CA ALA A 369 32.82 25.71 -39.37
C ALA A 369 31.40 25.23 -38.97
N GLN A 370 30.38 26.10 -38.83
CA GLN A 370 29.73 27.02 -39.79
C GLN A 370 28.92 26.34 -40.91
N ASN A 371 27.59 26.50 -40.89
CA ASN A 371 26.95 27.36 -41.89
C ASN A 371 25.65 28.01 -41.37
N LYS A 372 25.14 29.04 -42.08
CA LYS A 372 23.88 29.75 -41.81
C LYS A 372 23.06 29.90 -43.10
N GLU A 373 21.75 29.74 -43.02
CA GLU A 373 20.70 30.28 -43.93
C GLU A 373 19.33 29.94 -43.27
N THR A 374 18.35 30.79 -42.98
CA THR A 374 17.92 32.19 -43.29
C THR A 374 17.22 32.51 -44.61
N VAL A 375 16.04 31.91 -44.83
CA VAL A 375 14.81 32.49 -45.48
C VAL A 375 13.58 31.79 -44.83
N GLN A 376 12.49 32.37 -44.31
CA GLN A 376 11.98 33.74 -44.05
C GLN A 376 10.93 34.36 -45.03
N TYR A 377 9.69 34.57 -44.53
CA TYR A 377 8.50 35.18 -45.18
C TYR A 377 7.90 34.38 -46.38
N LYS A 378 6.62 34.51 -46.77
CA LYS A 378 5.61 35.60 -46.61
C LYS A 378 4.21 35.13 -46.15
N LYS A 379 3.31 36.11 -45.99
CA LYS A 379 1.94 36.07 -45.43
C LYS A 379 0.94 36.63 -46.46
N ALA A 380 -0.25 36.04 -46.59
CA ALA A 380 -1.50 36.54 -47.21
C ALA A 380 -2.62 35.51 -46.88
N GLU A 381 -3.83 35.79 -46.39
CA GLU A 381 -4.92 36.71 -46.85
C GLU A 381 -5.74 36.15 -48.04
N GLU A 382 -7.09 36.23 -48.12
CA GLU A 382 -8.18 36.44 -47.13
C GLU A 382 -9.58 36.21 -47.78
N VAL A 383 -10.66 36.22 -46.98
CA VAL A 383 -12.11 36.50 -47.28
C VAL A 383 -13.02 35.52 -48.09
N LYS A 384 -14.33 35.57 -47.70
CA LYS A 384 -15.59 35.16 -48.39
C LYS A 384 -15.94 33.66 -48.36
N LYS A 385 -17.06 33.18 -47.79
CA LYS A 385 -18.40 33.68 -47.34
C LYS A 385 -19.55 33.65 -48.38
N SER A 386 -20.38 32.61 -48.28
CA SER A 386 -21.80 32.48 -48.71
C SER A 386 -22.36 31.23 -48.01
N GLU A 387 -23.49 31.13 -47.32
CA GLU A 387 -24.85 31.74 -47.33
C GLU A 387 -25.93 31.06 -48.21
N ILE A 388 -26.68 30.17 -47.55
CA ILE A 388 -28.17 29.99 -47.60
C ILE A 388 -28.84 29.45 -48.89
N LYS A 389 -29.35 28.20 -48.79
CA LYS A 389 -30.72 27.68 -49.09
C LYS A 389 -30.69 26.15 -48.83
N LYS A 390 -31.59 25.45 -48.12
CA LYS A 390 -33.06 25.50 -47.83
C LYS A 390 -33.98 25.12 -49.01
N GLU A 391 -35.02 24.36 -48.63
CA GLU A 391 -36.10 23.75 -49.44
C GLU A 391 -35.66 22.56 -50.33
N ASN A 392 -36.44 21.48 -50.50
CA ASN A 392 -37.86 21.27 -50.15
C ASN A 392 -38.18 19.89 -49.54
N LEU A 393 -39.37 19.76 -48.94
CA LEU A 393 -39.99 18.48 -48.58
C LEU A 393 -40.80 17.90 -49.74
N THR A 394 -40.99 16.58 -49.77
CA THR A 394 -42.15 15.90 -50.37
C THR A 394 -42.59 14.74 -49.48
N GLU A 395 -43.87 14.38 -49.53
CA GLU A 395 -44.56 13.70 -48.43
C GLU A 395 -44.57 12.15 -48.45
N ALA A 396 -44.88 11.64 -47.27
CA ALA A 396 -45.14 10.27 -46.85
C ALA A 396 -45.77 9.29 -47.86
N LYS A 397 -45.37 8.02 -47.69
CA LYS A 397 -46.34 6.92 -47.57
C LYS A 397 -46.12 6.16 -46.26
N LYS A 398 -47.20 5.61 -45.70
CA LYS A 398 -47.20 4.74 -44.52
C LYS A 398 -47.28 3.29 -44.98
N GLU A 399 -46.52 2.41 -44.35
CA GLU A 399 -46.88 0.99 -44.15
C GLU A 399 -46.42 0.60 -42.73
N ASP A 400 -47.27 -0.11 -41.97
CA ASP A 400 -47.02 -0.46 -40.56
C ASP A 400 -46.34 -1.86 -40.44
N PRO A 401 -46.23 -2.56 -39.29
CA PRO A 401 -44.92 -2.98 -38.81
C PRO A 401 -44.72 -4.51 -38.85
N ILE A 402 -43.80 -4.99 -39.70
CA ILE A 402 -43.59 -6.43 -39.91
C ILE A 402 -42.33 -6.95 -39.21
N LEU A 403 -42.60 -7.78 -38.19
CA LEU A 403 -41.79 -8.81 -37.53
C LEU A 403 -40.36 -8.50 -37.04
N SER A 404 -40.17 -8.83 -35.78
CA SER A 404 -38.87 -9.12 -35.15
C SER A 404 -38.14 -10.26 -35.87
N SER A 405 -37.12 -9.94 -36.67
CA SER A 405 -36.12 -10.92 -37.10
C SER A 405 -35.24 -11.31 -35.92
N TYR A 406 -35.54 -12.47 -35.30
CA TYR A 406 -34.63 -13.09 -34.33
C TYR A 406 -33.29 -13.36 -35.02
N PHE A 407 -32.24 -12.64 -34.63
CA PHE A 407 -30.87 -13.09 -34.91
C PHE A 407 -30.62 -14.36 -34.10
N GLU A 408 -30.46 -15.48 -34.77
CA GLU A 408 -30.20 -16.77 -34.12
C GLU A 408 -28.89 -16.70 -33.32
N ARG A 409 -28.97 -17.04 -32.03
CA ARG A 409 -27.77 -17.23 -31.22
C ARG A 409 -27.00 -18.45 -31.76
N PRO A 410 -25.69 -18.34 -32.04
CA PRO A 410 -24.87 -19.50 -32.38
C PRO A 410 -25.01 -20.59 -31.31
N LYS A 411 -25.13 -21.85 -31.75
CA LYS A 411 -25.34 -22.98 -30.85
C LYS A 411 -24.11 -23.22 -29.96
N LEU A 412 -24.37 -23.65 -28.74
CA LEU A 412 -23.40 -23.73 -27.66
C LEU A 412 -22.31 -24.78 -27.89
N GLU A 413 -21.05 -24.38 -27.69
CA GLU A 413 -20.01 -25.26 -27.17
C GLU A 413 -19.76 -24.89 -25.71
N THR A 414 -20.27 -25.68 -24.76
CA THR A 414 -20.13 -25.42 -23.32
C THR A 414 -18.82 -25.98 -22.77
N ASN A 415 -17.70 -25.45 -23.24
CA ASN A 415 -16.43 -25.61 -22.56
C ASN A 415 -16.29 -24.48 -21.52
N PRO A 416 -16.22 -24.76 -20.22
CA PRO A 416 -15.79 -23.78 -19.23
C PRO A 416 -14.28 -23.59 -19.40
N SER A 417 -13.87 -22.63 -20.23
CA SER A 417 -12.49 -22.14 -20.18
C SER A 417 -12.27 -21.61 -18.76
N GLY A 418 -11.31 -22.21 -18.04
CA GLY A 418 -10.99 -21.83 -16.67
C GLY A 418 -10.53 -20.37 -16.58
N SER A 419 -10.22 -19.93 -15.37
CA SER A 419 -9.74 -18.57 -15.09
C SER A 419 -8.70 -18.12 -16.12
N ILE A 420 -8.72 -16.87 -16.57
CA ILE A 420 -7.71 -16.36 -17.51
C ILE A 420 -6.30 -16.55 -16.91
N SER A 421 -6.15 -16.31 -15.60
CA SER A 421 -4.91 -16.57 -14.85
C SER A 421 -4.54 -18.05 -14.74
N GLU A 422 -5.43 -18.99 -15.07
CA GLU A 422 -5.19 -20.44 -15.18
C GLU A 422 -4.94 -20.88 -16.62
N MET A 423 -5.66 -20.30 -17.59
CA MET A 423 -5.46 -20.48 -19.02
C MET A 423 -4.05 -20.02 -19.47
N ILE A 424 -3.52 -18.94 -18.89
CA ILE A 424 -2.12 -18.52 -19.11
C ILE A 424 -1.13 -19.53 -18.51
N LYS A 425 -1.42 -20.11 -17.34
CA LYS A 425 -0.53 -21.10 -16.68
C LYS A 425 -0.46 -22.39 -17.50
N THR A 426 -1.60 -22.90 -17.97
CA THR A 426 -1.66 -24.14 -18.75
C THR A 426 -0.97 -24.00 -20.11
N MET A 427 -1.09 -22.85 -20.78
CA MET A 427 -0.35 -22.57 -22.03
C MET A 427 1.16 -22.40 -21.82
N ARG A 428 1.60 -21.85 -20.69
CA ARG A 428 3.03 -21.64 -20.40
C ARG A 428 3.72 -22.89 -19.84
N GLY A 429 2.99 -23.76 -19.15
CA GLY A 429 3.53 -24.91 -18.42
C GLY A 429 4.22 -24.56 -17.09
N ASP A 430 4.18 -23.28 -16.69
CA ASP A 430 4.87 -22.76 -15.51
C ASP A 430 4.09 -22.97 -14.21
N LYS A 431 4.81 -23.21 -13.12
CA LYS A 431 4.24 -23.25 -11.76
C LYS A 431 4.04 -21.86 -11.13
N TYR A 432 4.50 -20.80 -11.79
CA TYR A 432 4.44 -19.44 -11.25
C TYR A 432 3.10 -18.75 -11.52
N GLN A 433 2.62 -17.98 -10.55
CA GLN A 433 1.50 -17.08 -10.75
C GLN A 433 1.98 -15.79 -11.40
N ILE A 434 1.37 -15.42 -12.52
CA ILE A 434 1.68 -14.18 -13.25
C ILE A 434 0.89 -13.04 -12.60
N HIS A 435 1.62 -12.00 -12.17
CA HIS A 435 1.00 -10.81 -11.60
C HIS A 435 0.09 -10.11 -12.61
N LYS A 436 -1.14 -9.81 -12.18
CA LYS A 436 -2.19 -9.20 -13.02
C LYS A 436 -1.67 -8.00 -13.83
N GLY A 437 -0.93 -7.07 -13.19
CA GLY A 437 -0.35 -5.90 -13.86
C GLY A 437 0.51 -6.22 -15.09
N LEU A 438 1.42 -7.19 -15.00
CA LEU A 438 2.32 -7.55 -16.11
C LEU A 438 1.57 -8.10 -17.34
N PHE A 439 0.40 -8.72 -17.13
CA PHE A 439 -0.49 -9.13 -18.21
C PHE A 439 -1.14 -7.91 -18.86
N PHE A 440 -1.79 -7.04 -18.07
CA PHE A 440 -2.53 -5.88 -18.60
C PHE A 440 -1.65 -4.78 -19.19
N GLU A 441 -0.39 -4.66 -18.77
CA GLU A 441 0.62 -3.79 -19.41
C GLU A 441 0.99 -4.28 -20.83
N GLY A 442 0.98 -5.60 -21.07
CA GLY A 442 1.50 -6.19 -22.31
C GLY A 442 0.46 -6.75 -23.28
N ILE A 443 -0.79 -6.96 -22.88
CA ILE A 443 -1.79 -7.72 -23.68
C ILE A 443 -2.35 -6.94 -24.88
N ARG A 444 -2.45 -5.60 -24.80
CA ARG A 444 -3.09 -4.75 -25.83
C ARG A 444 -2.49 -4.90 -27.25
N PRO A 445 -1.16 -4.91 -27.45
CA PRO A 445 -0.56 -5.22 -28.75
C PRO A 445 -0.99 -6.56 -29.37
N SER A 446 -1.14 -7.63 -28.57
CA SER A 446 -1.58 -8.93 -29.07
C SER A 446 -3.10 -8.97 -29.35
N ILE A 447 -3.91 -8.21 -28.61
CA ILE A 447 -5.34 -8.00 -28.94
C ILE A 447 -5.45 -7.36 -30.35
N ARG A 448 -4.74 -6.25 -30.61
CA ARG A 448 -4.76 -5.55 -31.92
C ARG A 448 -4.39 -6.48 -33.07
N LYS A 449 -3.29 -7.22 -32.91
CA LYS A 449 -2.74 -8.15 -33.90
C LYS A 449 -3.64 -9.37 -34.19
N VAL A 450 -4.55 -9.72 -33.28
CA VAL A 450 -5.61 -10.71 -33.53
C VAL A 450 -6.83 -10.07 -34.19
N LEU A 451 -7.23 -8.85 -33.79
CA LEU A 451 -8.29 -8.08 -34.46
C LEU A 451 -7.95 -7.79 -35.95
N GLU A 452 -6.70 -7.45 -36.25
CA GLU A 452 -6.17 -7.30 -37.63
C GLU A 452 -6.33 -8.58 -38.48
N ARG A 453 -6.47 -9.75 -37.85
CA ARG A 453 -6.63 -11.05 -38.52
C ARG A 453 -8.07 -11.57 -38.50
N SER A 454 -8.94 -11.04 -37.64
CA SER A 454 -10.34 -11.47 -37.49
C SER A 454 -11.35 -10.51 -38.10
N ALA A 455 -10.91 -9.45 -38.77
CA ALA A 455 -11.73 -8.50 -39.51
C ALA A 455 -12.49 -9.19 -40.66
N VAL A 456 -13.83 -9.24 -40.56
CA VAL A 456 -14.72 -9.91 -41.53
C VAL A 456 -15.18 -8.94 -42.64
N GLN A 457 -15.03 -7.63 -42.43
CA GLN A 457 -15.45 -6.58 -43.37
C GLN A 457 -14.33 -5.56 -43.62
N LYS A 458 -14.45 -4.74 -44.68
CA LYS A 458 -13.53 -3.63 -44.93
C LYS A 458 -13.77 -2.50 -43.91
N ILE A 459 -12.93 -2.46 -42.89
CA ILE A 459 -12.89 -1.41 -41.87
C ILE A 459 -12.65 -0.04 -42.52
N SER A 460 -13.26 1.01 -41.96
CA SER A 460 -13.02 2.40 -42.36
C SER A 460 -11.62 2.85 -41.93
N MET A 461 -10.81 3.39 -42.84
CA MET A 461 -9.43 3.85 -42.54
C MET A 461 -9.34 5.04 -41.55
N PHE A 462 -10.49 5.56 -41.08
CA PHE A 462 -10.59 6.70 -40.17
C PHE A 462 -11.55 6.45 -38.98
N GLY A 463 -11.96 5.20 -38.76
CA GLY A 463 -12.89 4.83 -37.69
C GLY A 463 -12.19 4.35 -36.40
N ASN A 464 -12.95 4.31 -35.30
CA ASN A 464 -12.47 3.87 -33.98
C ASN A 464 -12.78 2.40 -33.66
N GLU A 465 -13.41 1.66 -34.58
CA GLU A 465 -14.03 0.36 -34.30
C GLU A 465 -13.02 -0.69 -33.80
N GLN A 466 -11.75 -0.59 -34.24
CA GLN A 466 -10.66 -1.44 -33.74
C GLN A 466 -10.24 -1.10 -32.30
N ASN A 467 -10.27 0.18 -31.91
CA ASN A 467 -9.99 0.62 -30.53
C ASN A 467 -11.14 0.22 -29.59
N ASP A 468 -12.39 0.35 -30.06
CA ASP A 468 -13.56 -0.04 -29.29
C ASP A 468 -13.62 -1.57 -29.11
N ALA A 469 -13.31 -2.33 -30.16
CA ALA A 469 -13.18 -3.79 -30.07
C ALA A 469 -12.01 -4.24 -29.17
N GLU A 470 -10.88 -3.52 -29.17
CA GLU A 470 -9.78 -3.76 -28.24
C GLU A 470 -10.21 -3.55 -26.79
N ASN A 471 -10.95 -2.47 -26.51
CA ASN A 471 -11.44 -2.16 -25.16
C ASN A 471 -12.44 -3.21 -24.67
N PHE A 472 -13.42 -3.61 -25.48
CA PHE A 472 -14.36 -4.68 -25.09
C PHE A 472 -13.64 -6.01 -24.75
N ILE A 473 -12.55 -6.36 -25.45
CA ILE A 473 -11.74 -7.54 -25.12
C ILE A 473 -10.89 -7.32 -23.85
N TYR A 474 -10.33 -6.12 -23.68
CA TYR A 474 -9.49 -5.76 -22.53
C TYR A 474 -10.28 -5.71 -21.22
N ASP A 475 -11.43 -5.04 -21.22
CA ASP A 475 -12.30 -4.89 -20.05
C ASP A 475 -12.84 -6.26 -19.62
N PHE A 476 -13.23 -7.09 -20.60
CA PHE A 476 -13.62 -8.48 -20.38
C PHE A 476 -12.51 -9.31 -19.72
N PHE A 477 -11.25 -9.16 -20.15
CA PHE A 477 -10.11 -9.79 -19.49
C PHE A 477 -9.93 -9.27 -18.05
N ASP A 478 -10.10 -7.98 -17.78
CA ASP A 478 -9.87 -7.39 -16.45
C ASP A 478 -10.91 -7.88 -15.43
N GLU A 479 -12.20 -7.85 -15.77
CA GLU A 479 -13.27 -8.36 -14.91
C GLU A 479 -13.13 -9.86 -14.63
N ASN A 480 -12.66 -10.63 -15.62
CA ASN A 480 -12.63 -12.09 -15.56
C ASN A 480 -11.24 -12.71 -15.29
N TYR A 481 -10.22 -11.90 -14.99
CA TYR A 481 -8.82 -12.38 -14.90
C TYR A 481 -8.64 -13.56 -13.93
N ASP A 482 -9.38 -13.56 -12.82
CA ASP A 482 -9.37 -14.62 -11.80
C ASP A 482 -10.73 -15.36 -11.66
N ASN A 483 -11.64 -15.25 -12.65
CA ASN A 483 -12.96 -15.89 -12.63
C ASN A 483 -12.93 -17.33 -13.19
N PRO A 484 -13.13 -18.39 -12.38
CA PRO A 484 -13.05 -19.79 -12.87
C PRO A 484 -14.23 -20.23 -13.74
N TYR A 485 -15.33 -19.46 -13.78
CA TYR A 485 -16.57 -19.83 -14.48
C TYR A 485 -16.75 -19.05 -15.79
N GLN A 486 -15.63 -18.83 -16.47
CA GLN A 486 -15.53 -17.94 -17.61
C GLN A 486 -16.15 -18.54 -18.89
N ASN A 487 -16.83 -17.71 -19.71
CA ASN A 487 -17.22 -18.11 -21.06
C ASN A 487 -17.30 -16.91 -22.03
N TRP A 488 -16.21 -16.66 -22.77
CA TRP A 488 -16.19 -15.68 -23.87
C TRP A 488 -17.19 -16.00 -24.98
N GLY A 489 -17.45 -17.29 -25.24
CA GLY A 489 -18.37 -17.72 -26.30
C GLY A 489 -19.80 -17.20 -26.12
N ILE A 490 -20.23 -16.96 -24.88
CA ILE A 490 -21.57 -16.52 -24.47
C ILE A 490 -21.61 -15.02 -24.09
N SER A 491 -20.45 -14.35 -23.96
CA SER A 491 -20.38 -13.00 -23.40
C SER A 491 -21.00 -11.90 -24.27
N ASP A 492 -21.54 -10.86 -23.63
CA ASP A 492 -22.12 -9.72 -24.33
C ASP A 492 -21.03 -8.89 -25.03
N GLU A 493 -19.82 -8.86 -24.49
CA GLU A 493 -18.63 -8.18 -25.05
C GLU A 493 -18.25 -8.79 -26.40
N ARG A 494 -18.27 -10.12 -26.52
CA ARG A 494 -18.10 -10.82 -27.80
C ARG A 494 -19.17 -10.42 -28.81
N VAL A 495 -20.41 -10.22 -28.36
CA VAL A 495 -21.51 -9.76 -29.21
C VAL A 495 -21.33 -8.30 -29.65
N GLN A 496 -20.68 -7.44 -28.86
CA GLN A 496 -20.29 -6.09 -29.31
C GLN A 496 -19.13 -6.14 -30.33
N VAL A 497 -18.09 -6.93 -30.07
CA VAL A 497 -16.94 -7.12 -30.98
C VAL A 497 -17.38 -7.65 -32.35
N LEU A 498 -18.35 -8.57 -32.38
CA LEU A 498 -18.96 -9.06 -33.62
C LEU A 498 -19.75 -7.97 -34.38
N LYS A 499 -20.45 -7.06 -33.71
CA LYS A 499 -21.12 -5.91 -34.36
C LYS A 499 -20.13 -4.91 -34.96
N LEU A 500 -18.94 -4.79 -34.37
CA LEU A 500 -17.82 -3.98 -34.87
C LEU A 500 -17.08 -4.67 -36.05
N GLY A 501 -17.50 -5.87 -36.47
CA GLY A 501 -17.01 -6.55 -37.66
C GLY A 501 -15.86 -7.53 -37.44
N PHE A 502 -15.56 -7.90 -36.19
CA PHE A 502 -14.47 -8.81 -35.83
C PHE A 502 -14.98 -10.15 -35.26
N ASP A 503 -14.61 -11.28 -35.86
CA ASP A 503 -15.00 -12.62 -35.38
C ASP A 503 -13.92 -13.26 -34.50
N VAL A 504 -13.89 -12.86 -33.23
CA VAL A 504 -13.05 -13.48 -32.19
C VAL A 504 -13.83 -14.61 -31.53
N LYS A 505 -13.56 -15.85 -31.95
CA LYS A 505 -14.23 -17.07 -31.43
C LYS A 505 -13.70 -17.52 -30.08
N THR A 506 -12.40 -17.34 -29.87
CA THR A 506 -11.60 -17.84 -28.75
C THR A 506 -10.60 -16.76 -28.31
N LEU A 507 -10.25 -16.73 -27.03
CA LEU A 507 -9.27 -15.78 -26.46
C LEU A 507 -7.86 -16.38 -26.43
N GLU A 508 -7.78 -17.69 -26.55
CA GLU A 508 -6.58 -18.51 -26.57
C GLU A 508 -5.53 -18.01 -27.58
N PRO A 509 -5.87 -17.60 -28.83
CA PRO A 509 -4.88 -17.04 -29.77
C PRO A 509 -4.27 -15.70 -29.33
N ILE A 510 -5.00 -14.91 -28.54
CA ILE A 510 -4.53 -13.61 -28.02
C ILE A 510 -3.49 -13.86 -26.91
N ILE A 511 -3.82 -14.78 -25.99
CA ILE A 511 -2.93 -15.19 -24.90
C ILE A 511 -1.68 -15.88 -25.44
N GLU A 512 -1.82 -16.75 -26.44
CA GLU A 512 -0.69 -17.44 -27.06
C GLU A 512 0.28 -16.46 -27.77
N ASP A 513 -0.24 -15.46 -28.47
CA ASP A 513 0.58 -14.41 -29.09
C ASP A 513 1.28 -13.54 -28.03
N TRP A 514 0.61 -13.21 -26.93
CA TRP A 514 1.21 -12.46 -25.81
C TRP A 514 2.32 -13.26 -25.12
N ILE A 515 2.12 -14.57 -24.89
CA ILE A 515 3.16 -15.47 -24.35
C ILE A 515 4.37 -15.51 -25.29
N LYS A 516 4.16 -15.54 -26.62
CA LYS A 516 5.24 -15.47 -27.62
C LYS A 516 5.91 -14.09 -27.71
N GLY A 517 5.22 -13.02 -27.30
CA GLY A 517 5.76 -11.65 -27.21
C GLY A 517 6.71 -11.45 -26.02
N LEU A 518 6.56 -12.23 -24.96
CA LEU A 518 7.44 -12.21 -23.79
C LEU A 518 8.80 -12.86 -24.09
N LYS A 519 9.74 -12.04 -24.56
CA LYS A 519 11.17 -12.39 -24.55
C LYS A 519 11.66 -12.55 -23.12
N PHE A 520 12.13 -13.76 -22.80
CA PHE A 520 13.07 -14.02 -21.71
C PHE A 520 14.50 -13.90 -22.22
#